data_AF-A0AAW9L0S6-F1
#
_entry.id   AF-A0AAW9L0S6-F1
#
_cell.length_a   1.000
_cell.length_b   1.000
_cell.length_c   1.000
_cell.angle_alpha   90.00
_cell.angle_beta   90.00
_cell.angle_gamma   90.00
#
_symmetry.space_group_name_H-M   'P 1'
#
loop_
_entity.id
_entity.type
_entity.pdbx_description
1 polymer ?
#
loop_
_entity_poly.entity_id
_entity_poly.type
_entity_poly.pdbx_seq_one_letter_code
_entity_poly.pdbx_strand_id
1 'polypeptide(L)'
;MAEHDPEPELDEPIYEEQEMTRRQVAKTLTAVSGAAAIGGFTVDAIAGLSTAGSLAAEKAGGPVYVEGTRLVTEKGDPITVDSLAPDEAGSMTVFPEKEGGGAVVSARSTTILMRFPEGDYEKPTNVDGTAKGYVAYSAVCTHEGVPSARRTGRSTVRATRASTTRSPARK
;
A
#
# COMPACT_ATOMS: atom_id res chain seq x y z
N MET A 1 21.32 -81.81 -52.15
CA MET A 1 21.03 -80.40 -52.46
C MET A 1 19.54 -80.20 -52.25
N ALA A 2 19.20 -79.80 -51.03
CA ALA A 2 17.93 -79.23 -50.61
C ALA A 2 18.28 -78.54 -49.29
N GLU A 3 18.67 -77.27 -49.37
CA GLU A 3 18.88 -76.41 -48.22
C GLU A 3 17.59 -76.35 -47.41
N HIS A 4 17.68 -76.75 -46.13
CA HIS A 4 16.63 -76.55 -45.15
C HIS A 4 16.88 -75.17 -44.53
N ASP A 5 16.12 -74.18 -44.99
CA ASP A 5 16.13 -72.82 -44.48
C ASP A 5 15.43 -72.83 -43.09
N PRO A 6 16.10 -72.46 -41.99
CA PRO A 6 15.44 -72.38 -40.69
C PRO A 6 14.55 -71.13 -40.64
N GLU A 7 13.25 -71.32 -40.42
CA GLU A 7 12.32 -70.21 -40.17
C GLU A 7 12.79 -69.38 -38.96
N PRO A 8 12.64 -68.04 -38.98
CA PRO A 8 13.04 -67.21 -37.85
C PRO A 8 12.13 -67.48 -36.65
N GLU A 9 12.68 -67.98 -35.54
CA GLU A 9 12.02 -67.97 -34.22
C GLU A 9 11.66 -66.52 -33.89
N LEU A 10 10.37 -66.22 -33.82
CA LEU A 10 9.87 -64.96 -33.30
C LEU A 10 10.13 -64.96 -31.79
N ASP A 11 11.13 -64.18 -31.37
CA ASP A 11 11.43 -63.93 -29.95
C ASP A 11 10.22 -63.18 -29.35
N GLU A 12 9.34 -63.91 -28.65
CA GLU A 12 8.20 -63.30 -27.98
C GLU A 12 8.73 -62.37 -26.88
N PRO A 13 8.35 -61.08 -26.86
CA PRO A 13 8.78 -60.21 -25.79
C PRO A 13 8.24 -60.78 -24.48
N ILE A 14 9.14 -61.04 -23.53
CA ILE A 14 8.77 -61.42 -22.16
C ILE A 14 8.01 -60.22 -21.58
N TYR A 15 6.68 -60.27 -21.65
CA TYR A 15 5.83 -59.41 -20.85
C TYR A 15 5.98 -59.89 -19.42
N GLU A 16 6.84 -59.23 -18.63
CA GLU A 16 6.71 -59.31 -17.18
C GLU A 16 5.37 -58.68 -16.83
N GLU A 17 4.34 -59.50 -16.75
CA GLU A 17 3.09 -59.11 -16.13
C GLU A 17 3.43 -58.73 -14.68
N GLN A 18 3.44 -57.43 -14.38
CA GLN A 18 3.57 -56.96 -13.01
C GLN A 18 2.35 -57.45 -12.22
N GLU A 19 2.48 -58.61 -11.59
CA GLU A 19 1.50 -59.15 -10.65
C GLU A 19 1.48 -58.27 -9.40
N MET A 20 0.66 -57.23 -9.45
CA MET A 20 0.40 -56.34 -8.33
C MET A 20 -0.43 -57.09 -7.30
N THR A 21 0.18 -57.48 -6.18
CA THR A 21 -0.56 -58.09 -5.07
C THR A 21 -1.65 -57.13 -4.56
N ARG A 22 -2.76 -57.67 -4.04
CA ARG A 22 -3.85 -56.86 -3.44
C ARG A 22 -3.34 -55.82 -2.42
N ARG A 23 -2.25 -56.15 -1.73
CA ARG A 23 -1.59 -55.27 -0.76
C ARG A 23 -0.77 -54.16 -1.41
N GLN A 24 -0.12 -54.41 -2.55
CA GLN A 24 0.58 -53.37 -3.32
C GLN A 24 -0.41 -52.38 -3.93
N VAL A 25 -1.54 -52.86 -4.45
CA VAL A 25 -2.63 -51.98 -4.95
C VAL A 25 -3.17 -51.08 -3.83
N ALA A 26 -3.40 -51.64 -2.63
CA ALA A 26 -3.84 -50.83 -1.49
C ALA A 26 -2.83 -49.74 -1.12
N LYS A 27 -1.52 -50.07 -1.13
CA LYS A 27 -0.46 -49.11 -0.80
C LYS A 27 -0.35 -47.97 -1.82
N THR A 28 -0.44 -48.26 -3.12
CA THR A 28 -0.36 -47.23 -4.16
C THR A 28 -1.56 -46.28 -4.10
N LEU A 29 -2.77 -46.82 -3.92
CA LEU A 29 -3.98 -46.00 -3.76
C LEU A 29 -3.90 -45.11 -2.52
N THR A 30 -3.42 -45.63 -1.39
CA THR A 30 -3.22 -44.82 -0.18
C THR A 30 -2.18 -43.72 -0.39
N ALA A 31 -1.06 -44.03 -1.06
CA ALA A 31 -0.02 -43.05 -1.33
C ALA A 31 -0.50 -41.91 -2.25
N VAL A 32 -1.20 -42.27 -3.34
CA VAL A 32 -1.77 -41.29 -4.29
C VAL A 32 -2.82 -40.42 -3.59
N SER A 33 -3.74 -41.03 -2.83
CA SER A 33 -4.78 -40.31 -2.11
C SER A 33 -4.20 -39.39 -1.03
N GLY A 34 -3.19 -39.85 -0.29
CA GLY A 34 -2.50 -39.05 0.72
C GLY A 34 -1.75 -37.86 0.13
N ALA A 35 -1.05 -38.06 -0.99
CA ALA A 35 -0.38 -36.98 -1.71
C ALA A 35 -1.39 -35.95 -2.25
N ALA A 36 -2.52 -36.40 -2.79
CA ALA A 36 -3.58 -35.52 -3.28
C ALA A 36 -4.21 -34.67 -2.16
N ALA A 37 -4.43 -35.25 -0.96
CA ALA A 37 -4.97 -34.51 0.17
C ALA A 37 -4.02 -33.39 0.63
N ILE A 38 -2.72 -33.67 0.77
CA ILE A 38 -1.71 -32.68 1.17
C ILE A 38 -1.56 -31.59 0.10
N GLY A 39 -1.54 -31.99 -1.19
CA GLY A 39 -1.51 -31.05 -2.31
C GLY A 39 -2.72 -30.12 -2.33
N GLY A 40 -3.92 -30.65 -2.07
CA GLY A 40 -5.15 -29.86 -2.03
C GLY A 40 -5.13 -28.78 -0.94
N PHE A 41 -4.75 -29.14 0.29
CA PHE A 41 -4.73 -28.17 1.41
C PHE A 41 -3.66 -27.09 1.24
N THR A 42 -2.49 -27.42 0.69
CA THR A 42 -1.41 -26.44 0.51
C THR A 42 -1.70 -25.43 -0.59
N VAL A 43 -2.29 -25.88 -1.70
CA VAL A 43 -2.68 -24.99 -2.81
C VAL A 43 -3.81 -24.06 -2.38
N ASP A 44 -4.84 -24.58 -1.71
CA ASP A 44 -5.98 -23.78 -1.25
C ASP A 44 -5.58 -22.74 -0.19
N ALA A 45 -4.71 -23.11 0.76
CA ALA A 45 -4.22 -22.18 1.77
C ALA A 45 -3.40 -21.03 1.16
N ILE A 46 -2.52 -21.32 0.20
CA ILE A 46 -1.66 -20.30 -0.43
C ILE A 46 -2.46 -19.44 -1.41
N ALA A 47 -3.30 -20.06 -2.25
CA ALA A 47 -4.14 -19.35 -3.20
C ALA A 47 -5.18 -18.49 -2.48
N GLY A 48 -5.81 -19.02 -1.43
CA GLY A 48 -6.76 -18.31 -0.59
C GLY A 48 -6.13 -17.09 0.09
N LEU A 49 -4.94 -17.25 0.68
CA LEU A 49 -4.23 -16.12 1.32
C LEU A 49 -3.78 -15.06 0.31
N SER A 50 -3.30 -15.47 -0.87
CA SER A 50 -2.85 -14.56 -1.93
C SER A 50 -4.01 -13.75 -2.52
N THR A 51 -5.17 -14.39 -2.71
CA THR A 51 -6.43 -13.75 -3.12
C THR A 51 -6.93 -12.80 -2.04
N ALA A 52 -6.95 -13.23 -0.77
CA ALA A 52 -7.40 -12.38 0.33
C ALA A 52 -6.51 -11.13 0.48
N GLY A 53 -5.19 -11.28 0.33
CA GLY A 53 -4.24 -10.16 0.32
C GLY A 53 -4.49 -9.19 -0.84
N SER A 54 -4.70 -9.70 -2.05
CA SER A 54 -4.99 -8.90 -3.24
C SER A 54 -6.31 -8.14 -3.12
N LEU A 55 -7.39 -8.81 -2.71
CA LEU A 55 -8.70 -8.19 -2.53
C LEU A 55 -8.70 -7.15 -1.40
N ALA A 56 -7.94 -7.38 -0.33
CA ALA A 56 -7.74 -6.39 0.73
C ALA A 56 -6.96 -5.18 0.23
N ALA A 57 -5.94 -5.39 -0.61
CA ALA A 57 -5.18 -4.31 -1.23
C ALA A 57 -6.03 -3.49 -2.21
N GLU A 58 -6.87 -4.12 -3.02
CA GLU A 58 -7.80 -3.45 -3.94
C GLU A 58 -8.85 -2.63 -3.18
N LYS A 59 -9.47 -3.19 -2.14
CA LYS A 59 -10.40 -2.42 -1.28
C LYS A 59 -9.71 -1.27 -0.55
N ALA A 60 -8.44 -1.40 -0.22
CA ALA A 60 -7.64 -0.34 0.37
C ALA A 60 -7.09 0.67 -0.66
N GLY A 61 -7.31 0.44 -1.96
CA GLY A 61 -6.76 1.22 -3.06
C GLY A 61 -7.63 2.40 -3.53
N GLY A 62 -8.83 2.57 -2.96
CA GLY A 62 -9.67 3.72 -3.25
C GLY A 62 -9.04 5.04 -2.79
N PRO A 63 -9.35 6.18 -3.45
CA PRO A 63 -8.86 7.48 -3.02
C PRO A 63 -9.41 7.82 -1.64
N VAL A 64 -8.51 8.03 -0.68
CA VAL A 64 -8.85 8.42 0.70
C VAL A 64 -9.41 9.85 0.75
N TYR A 65 -9.06 10.67 -0.23
CA TYR A 65 -9.54 12.03 -0.42
C TYR A 65 -10.28 12.13 -1.76
N VAL A 66 -11.46 12.70 -1.75
CA VAL A 66 -12.18 13.11 -2.96
C VAL A 66 -12.34 14.63 -2.95
N GLU A 67 -12.59 15.20 -4.12
CA GLU A 67 -12.83 16.64 -4.21
C GLU A 67 -14.02 17.04 -3.33
N GLY A 68 -13.85 18.11 -2.55
CA GLY A 68 -14.87 18.58 -1.59
C GLY A 68 -14.85 17.89 -0.22
N THR A 69 -13.98 16.89 0.01
CA THR A 69 -13.82 16.30 1.36
C THR A 69 -13.33 17.35 2.35
N ARG A 70 -14.07 17.52 3.45
CA ARG A 70 -13.66 18.41 4.55
C ARG A 70 -12.58 17.78 5.40
N LEU A 71 -11.75 18.65 6.00
CA LEU A 71 -10.77 18.24 6.98
C LEU A 71 -11.34 18.39 8.39
N VAL A 72 -11.06 17.38 9.22
CA VAL A 72 -11.50 17.30 10.61
C VAL A 72 -10.32 16.96 11.53
N THR A 73 -10.47 17.27 12.82
CA THR A 73 -9.58 16.78 13.88
C THR A 73 -9.74 15.27 14.06
N GLU A 74 -8.87 14.64 14.85
CA GLU A 74 -9.02 13.22 15.22
C GLU A 74 -10.38 12.92 15.89
N LYS A 75 -10.97 13.91 16.56
CA LYS A 75 -12.28 13.82 17.21
C LYS A 75 -13.45 13.99 16.24
N GLY A 76 -13.18 14.35 14.99
CA GLY A 76 -14.20 14.65 13.99
C GLY A 76 -14.67 16.10 13.96
N ASP A 77 -14.02 17.00 14.71
CA ASP A 77 -14.40 18.42 14.70
C ASP A 77 -13.92 19.10 13.41
N PRO A 78 -14.74 19.92 12.74
CA PRO A 78 -14.37 20.57 11.49
C PRO A 78 -13.24 21.59 11.68
N ILE A 79 -12.29 21.60 10.75
CA ILE A 79 -11.23 22.60 10.71
C ILE A 79 -11.74 23.91 10.11
N THR A 80 -11.41 25.02 10.77
CA THR A 80 -11.77 26.38 10.33
C THR A 80 -10.54 27.15 9.83
N VAL A 81 -10.80 28.25 9.12
CA VAL A 81 -9.73 29.14 8.60
C VAL A 81 -8.91 29.84 9.69
N ASP A 82 -9.34 29.76 10.95
CA ASP A 82 -8.66 30.35 12.10
C ASP A 82 -8.00 29.29 13.00
N SER A 83 -8.03 28.02 12.58
CA SER A 83 -7.47 26.90 13.36
C SER A 83 -5.94 26.94 13.49
N LEU A 84 -5.25 27.69 12.61
CA LEU A 84 -3.82 27.92 12.67
C LEU A 84 -3.52 29.40 12.38
N ALA A 85 -2.65 30.00 13.17
CA ALA A 85 -2.15 31.35 12.92
C ALA A 85 -1.06 31.32 11.83
N PRO A 86 -1.10 32.23 10.83
CA PRO A 86 -0.15 32.22 9.71
C PRO A 86 1.27 32.64 10.13
N ASP A 87 1.40 33.41 11.20
CA ASP A 87 2.67 33.96 11.71
C ASP A 87 3.44 33.00 12.62
N GLU A 88 2.80 31.95 13.13
CA GLU A 88 3.42 31.01 14.07
C GLU A 88 4.01 29.74 13.42
N ALA A 89 4.00 29.63 12.09
CA ALA A 89 4.37 28.41 11.37
C ALA A 89 3.73 27.16 12.00
N GLY A 90 2.44 27.30 12.34
CA GLY A 90 1.68 26.26 13.03
C GLY A 90 1.45 25.05 12.14
N SER A 91 1.44 23.87 12.74
CA SER A 91 0.94 22.67 12.06
C SER A 91 0.09 21.84 13.00
N MET A 92 -0.84 21.11 12.43
CA MET A 92 -1.67 20.15 13.14
C MET A 92 -1.94 18.91 12.29
N THR A 93 -2.22 17.79 12.95
CA THR A 93 -2.65 16.57 12.28
C THR A 93 -4.16 16.62 12.05
N VAL A 94 -4.57 16.33 10.82
CA VAL A 94 -5.97 16.34 10.37
C VAL A 94 -6.28 15.08 9.57
N PHE A 95 -7.57 14.81 9.45
CA PHE A 95 -8.11 13.63 8.78
C PHE A 95 -9.23 14.06 7.83
N PRO A 96 -9.55 13.27 6.78
CA PRO A 96 -10.74 13.50 5.98
C PRO A 96 -12.00 13.17 6.79
N GLU A 97 -13.05 13.95 6.57
CA GLU A 97 -14.37 13.66 7.09
C GLU A 97 -14.95 12.39 6.44
N LYS A 98 -15.48 11.49 7.25
CA LYS A 98 -16.17 10.28 6.79
C LYS A 98 -17.56 10.64 6.28
N GLU A 99 -18.06 9.90 5.30
CA GLU A 99 -19.48 9.94 4.94
C GLU A 99 -20.36 9.62 6.18
N GLY A 100 -21.21 10.56 6.55
CA GLY A 100 -22.02 10.49 7.79
C GLY A 100 -21.37 11.14 9.03
N GLY A 101 -20.21 11.77 8.89
CA GLY A 101 -19.53 12.53 9.94
C GLY A 101 -18.43 11.76 10.69
N GLY A 102 -17.54 12.50 11.33
CA GLY A 102 -16.38 11.96 12.05
C GLY A 102 -15.12 11.84 11.19
N ALA A 103 -14.01 11.44 11.81
CA ALA A 103 -12.71 11.33 11.15
C ALA A 103 -12.46 9.93 10.59
N VAL A 104 -11.95 9.85 9.35
CA VAL A 104 -11.35 8.62 8.83
C VAL A 104 -9.94 8.52 9.38
N VAL A 105 -9.76 7.84 10.51
CA VAL A 105 -8.45 7.68 11.17
C VAL A 105 -7.76 6.42 10.65
N SER A 106 -6.72 6.61 9.84
CA SER A 106 -5.87 5.54 9.31
C SER A 106 -4.48 6.08 8.99
N ALA A 107 -3.50 5.19 8.83
CA ALA A 107 -2.16 5.55 8.39
C ALA A 107 -2.18 6.40 7.10
N ARG A 108 -2.97 5.96 6.10
CA ARG A 108 -3.05 6.59 4.77
C ARG A 108 -3.82 7.91 4.73
N SER A 109 -4.71 8.13 5.70
CA SER A 109 -5.54 9.35 5.80
C SER A 109 -4.94 10.41 6.72
N THR A 110 -3.80 10.12 7.34
CA THR A 110 -3.14 11.10 8.22
C THR A 110 -2.52 12.20 7.37
N THR A 111 -2.95 13.43 7.59
CA THR A 111 -2.47 14.62 6.88
C THR A 111 -1.92 15.65 7.86
N ILE A 112 -0.83 16.30 7.48
CA ILE A 112 -0.28 17.44 8.20
C ILE A 112 -0.80 18.70 7.52
N LEU A 113 -1.62 19.45 8.24
CA LEU A 113 -2.06 20.79 7.83
C LEU A 113 -1.09 21.82 8.40
N MET A 114 -0.60 22.71 7.54
CA MET A 114 0.29 23.81 7.90
C MET A 114 -0.28 25.12 7.41
N ARG A 115 0.10 26.22 8.07
CA ARG A 115 -0.20 27.57 7.62
C ARG A 115 1.02 28.47 7.67
N PHE A 116 1.24 29.18 6.56
CA PHE A 116 2.28 30.19 6.38
C PHE A 116 1.66 31.42 5.69
N PRO A 117 2.34 32.57 5.70
CA PRO A 117 1.96 33.71 4.86
C PRO A 117 1.91 33.31 3.38
N GLU A 118 0.91 33.80 2.63
CA GLU A 118 0.68 33.39 1.23
C GLU A 118 1.87 33.67 0.31
N GLY A 119 2.67 34.69 0.61
CA GLY A 119 3.86 35.06 -0.15
C GLY A 119 5.09 34.20 0.11
N ASP A 120 5.04 33.27 1.09
CA ASP A 120 6.20 32.45 1.49
C ASP A 120 6.24 31.10 0.75
N TYR A 121 5.24 30.78 -0.07
CA TYR A 121 5.20 29.54 -0.84
C TYR A 121 6.00 29.64 -2.14
N GLU A 122 6.97 28.74 -2.29
CA GLU A 122 7.78 28.62 -3.49
C GLU A 122 7.82 27.17 -4.00
N LYS A 123 8.26 27.01 -5.26
CA LYS A 123 8.55 25.69 -5.82
C LYS A 123 9.60 24.98 -4.94
N PRO A 124 9.48 23.66 -4.69
CA PRO A 124 8.64 22.69 -5.41
C PRO A 124 7.21 22.53 -4.89
N THR A 125 6.76 23.35 -3.94
CA THR A 125 5.37 23.31 -3.45
C THR A 125 4.40 23.59 -4.59
N ASN A 126 3.30 22.83 -4.66
CA ASN A 126 2.19 23.15 -5.56
C ASN A 126 1.45 24.39 -5.01
N VAL A 127 1.83 25.57 -5.48
CA VAL A 127 1.29 26.86 -5.02
C VAL A 127 -0.21 26.97 -5.33
N ASP A 128 -0.66 26.43 -6.47
CA ASP A 128 -2.08 26.43 -6.87
C ASP A 128 -2.94 25.56 -5.94
N GLY A 129 -2.32 24.61 -5.23
CA GLY A 129 -2.97 23.76 -4.23
C GLY A 129 -3.05 24.38 -2.83
N THR A 130 -2.55 25.61 -2.65
CA THR A 130 -2.63 26.33 -1.36
C THR A 130 -3.91 27.15 -1.27
N ALA A 131 -4.41 27.36 -0.05
CA ALA A 131 -5.62 28.14 0.17
C ALA A 131 -5.53 29.01 1.43
N LYS A 132 -5.61 30.34 1.29
CA LYS A 132 -5.54 31.29 2.43
C LYS A 132 -4.31 31.13 3.34
N GLY A 133 -3.18 30.78 2.72
CA GLY A 133 -1.95 30.46 3.41
C GLY A 133 -1.86 29.04 3.96
N TYR A 134 -2.87 28.17 3.74
CA TYR A 134 -2.84 26.76 4.15
C TYR A 134 -2.25 25.85 3.08
N VAL A 135 -1.55 24.83 3.54
CA VAL A 135 -1.08 23.70 2.73
C VAL A 135 -1.28 22.40 3.48
N ALA A 136 -1.62 21.33 2.77
CA ALA A 136 -1.84 20.00 3.31
C ALA A 136 -0.90 18.99 2.66
N TYR A 137 -0.21 18.21 3.46
CA TYR A 137 0.67 17.13 2.99
C TYR A 137 0.31 15.81 3.65
N SER A 138 0.46 14.71 2.91
CA SER A 138 0.37 13.39 3.51
C SER A 138 1.45 13.24 4.59
N ALA A 139 1.04 12.72 5.75
CA ALA A 139 1.97 12.36 6.81
C ALA A 139 2.61 10.97 6.58
N VAL A 140 2.36 10.36 5.41
CA VAL A 140 2.92 9.07 5.01
C VAL A 140 4.17 9.32 4.19
N CYS A 141 5.28 8.70 4.60
CA CYS A 141 6.51 8.78 3.82
C CYS A 141 6.33 8.05 2.48
N THR A 142 6.73 8.70 1.39
CA THR A 142 6.69 8.14 0.03
C THR A 142 7.73 7.03 -0.19
N HIS A 143 8.68 6.85 0.73
CA HIS A 143 9.68 5.80 0.66
C HIS A 143 9.08 4.43 1.00
N GLU A 144 8.54 4.30 2.22
CA GLU A 144 8.10 3.00 2.77
C GLU A 144 6.61 2.94 3.12
N GLY A 145 5.85 4.02 2.88
CA GLY A 145 4.42 4.05 3.17
C GLY A 145 4.08 4.05 4.67
N VAL A 146 5.07 4.27 5.53
CA VAL A 146 4.90 4.35 6.98
C VAL A 146 4.53 5.79 7.39
N PRO A 147 3.56 6.00 8.29
CA PRO A 147 3.27 7.31 8.85
C PRO A 147 4.50 7.89 9.57
N SER A 148 4.98 9.05 9.14
CA SER A 148 6.08 9.79 9.76
C SER A 148 5.60 10.91 10.68
N ALA A 149 4.33 10.89 11.09
CA ALA A 149 3.68 11.95 11.85
C ALA A 149 4.15 12.01 13.32
N ARG A 150 5.37 12.50 13.57
CA ARG A 150 5.77 13.05 14.86
C ARG A 150 6.52 14.36 14.64
N ARG A 151 5.80 15.49 14.75
CA ARG A 151 6.43 16.80 14.93
C ARG A 151 6.17 17.28 16.36
N THR A 152 7.07 16.95 17.27
CA THR A 152 7.13 17.55 18.62
C THR A 152 8.09 18.74 18.55
N GLY A 153 7.56 19.97 18.49
CA GLY A 153 8.37 21.18 18.67
C GLY A 153 8.24 22.24 17.58
N ARG A 154 8.28 23.49 18.02
CA ARG A 154 8.22 24.74 17.24
C ARG A 154 9.42 24.80 16.28
N SER A 155 9.15 24.59 15.00
CA SER A 155 10.11 24.85 13.93
C SER A 155 10.01 26.34 13.58
N THR A 156 10.93 27.16 14.10
CA THR A 156 11.14 28.50 13.56
C THR A 156 11.73 28.36 12.16
N VAL A 157 10.89 28.42 11.12
CA VAL A 157 11.37 28.68 9.76
C VAL A 157 11.92 30.10 9.77
N ARG A 158 13.25 30.23 9.73
CA ARG A 158 13.91 31.54 9.65
C ARG A 158 13.74 32.05 8.22
N ALA A 159 12.66 32.77 7.96
CA ALA A 159 12.55 33.61 6.77
C ALA A 159 13.65 34.69 6.85
N THR A 160 14.75 34.47 6.15
CA THR A 160 15.78 35.51 5.97
C THR A 160 15.20 36.62 5.11
N ARG A 161 14.57 37.62 5.76
CA ARG A 161 14.32 38.93 5.15
C ARG A 161 15.67 39.54 4.80
N ALA A 162 15.97 39.66 3.52
CA ALA A 162 17.05 40.52 3.04
C ALA A 162 16.67 41.98 3.36
N SER A 163 17.27 42.55 4.39
CA SER A 163 17.13 43.95 4.75
C SER A 163 17.90 44.82 3.74
N THR A 164 17.23 45.27 2.69
CA THR A 164 17.74 46.41 1.89
C THR A 164 17.24 47.69 2.54
N THR A 165 18.02 48.25 3.44
CA THR A 165 17.83 49.62 3.93
C THR A 165 18.35 50.58 2.86
N ARG A 166 17.44 51.19 2.08
CA ARG A 166 17.78 52.39 1.29
C ARG A 166 17.43 53.62 2.13
N SER A 167 18.49 54.28 2.60
CA SER A 167 18.49 55.53 3.37
C SER A 167 17.64 56.63 2.71
N PRO A 168 16.87 57.45 3.47
CA PRO A 168 16.22 58.63 2.92
C PRO A 168 17.26 59.75 2.72
N ALA A 169 17.44 60.18 1.48
CA ALA A 169 18.20 61.38 1.17
C ALA A 169 17.52 62.60 1.81
N ARG A 170 18.31 63.35 2.58
CA ARG A 170 17.92 64.54 3.34
C ARG A 170 18.12 65.77 2.45
N LYS A 171 17.03 66.52 2.24
CA LYS A 171 16.87 67.90 1.74
C LYS A 171 17.70 68.35 0.53
#